data_AF-A0A1C7M123-F1
#
_entry.id   AF-A0A1C7M123-F1
#
_cell.length_a   1.000
_cell.length_b   1.000
_cell.length_c   1.000
_cell.angle_alpha   90.00
_cell.angle_beta   90.00
_cell.angle_gamma   90.00
#
_symmetry.space_group_name_H-M   'P 1'
#
loop_
_entity.id
_entity.type
_entity.pdbx_description
1 polymer ?
#
loop_
_entity_poly.entity_id
_entity_poly.type
_entity_poly.pdbx_seq_one_letter_code
_entity_poly.pdbx_strand_id
1 'polypeptide(L)'
;MTHHHHGHLDFPPNASHDITDDALADVLLSCPNIETATLSGIPDLSDRTVIRLANAADRLAEVDLSGCTEVTDISMLDFARLGTAVEVLKLNGVAGLTDRAICALARLPRVVELELCDLPLVTAFSVRDIWFYCRQLRRLRLSSCTHLTDKAFPNPPPSDGPTQETDSVGKRGKSSTEPSRPSSWLDALPHSTWRASTNFLSSVRSTSATVTR
;
A
#
# COMPACT_ATOMS: atom_id res chain seq x y z
N MET A 1 -16.61 16.03 21.67
CA MET A 1 -15.89 17.26 21.29
C MET A 1 -14.82 16.86 20.28
N THR A 2 -14.99 17.27 19.03
CA THR A 2 -13.99 17.09 17.98
C THR A 2 -12.82 18.03 18.25
N HIS A 3 -11.59 17.52 18.27
CA HIS A 3 -10.41 18.34 18.44
C HIS A 3 -9.93 18.83 17.06
N HIS A 4 -10.48 19.94 16.59
CA HIS A 4 -9.97 20.62 15.38
C HIS A 4 -8.77 21.48 15.79
N HIS A 5 -7.56 21.02 15.51
CA HIS A 5 -6.36 21.87 15.54
C HIS A 5 -5.84 21.93 14.11
N HIS A 6 -5.81 23.13 13.52
CA HIS A 6 -5.17 23.46 12.25
C HIS A 6 -4.99 22.28 11.26
N GLY A 7 -6.03 21.95 10.51
CA GLY A 7 -5.96 20.99 9.41
C GLY A 7 -6.03 19.51 9.81
N HIS A 8 -6.16 19.16 11.09
CA HIS A 8 -6.37 17.77 11.52
C HIS A 8 -7.83 17.50 11.90
N LEU A 9 -8.40 16.44 11.33
CA LEU A 9 -9.70 15.89 11.67
C LEU A 9 -9.49 14.50 12.27
N ASP A 10 -9.69 14.37 13.58
CA ASP A 10 -9.61 13.10 14.29
C ASP A 10 -10.73 13.03 15.35
N PHE A 11 -11.15 11.82 15.65
CA PHE A 11 -12.21 11.51 16.59
C PHE A 11 -11.67 10.64 17.72
N PRO A 12 -12.09 10.89 18.98
CA PRO A 12 -11.65 10.05 20.07
C PRO A 12 -12.13 8.60 19.84
N PRO A 13 -11.36 7.59 20.26
CA PRO A 13 -11.57 6.18 19.90
C PRO A 13 -12.93 5.59 20.35
N ASN A 14 -13.68 6.28 21.20
CA ASN A 14 -15.01 5.85 21.67
C ASN A 14 -16.17 6.60 20.98
N ALA A 15 -15.90 7.51 20.05
CA ALA A 15 -16.93 8.30 19.37
C ALA A 15 -17.44 7.65 18.07
N SER A 16 -16.85 6.55 17.62
CA SER A 16 -17.12 5.98 16.29
C SER A 16 -18.58 5.56 16.04
N HIS A 17 -19.32 5.17 17.09
CA HIS A 17 -20.72 4.73 16.96
C HIS A 17 -21.73 5.86 16.73
N ASP A 18 -21.38 7.11 17.06
CA ASP A 18 -22.29 8.26 16.92
C ASP A 18 -21.95 9.10 15.67
N ILE A 19 -20.90 8.74 14.92
CA ILE A 19 -20.45 9.49 13.76
C ILE A 19 -21.13 8.96 12.51
N THR A 20 -21.98 9.77 11.91
CA THR A 20 -22.68 9.48 10.66
C THR A 20 -22.11 10.32 9.51
N ASP A 21 -22.38 9.90 8.27
CA ASP A 21 -22.05 10.67 7.07
C ASP A 21 -22.59 12.10 7.10
N ASP A 22 -23.81 12.30 7.63
CA ASP A 22 -24.43 13.63 7.71
C ASP A 22 -23.69 14.53 8.71
N ALA A 23 -23.30 13.99 9.87
CA ALA A 23 -22.52 14.72 10.85
C ALA A 23 -21.14 15.11 10.30
N LEU A 24 -20.51 14.24 9.52
CA LEU A 24 -19.22 14.53 8.87
C LEU A 24 -19.35 15.54 7.74
N ALA A 25 -20.46 15.55 7.00
CA ALA A 25 -20.68 16.50 5.92
C ALA A 25 -20.60 17.96 6.41
N ASP A 26 -21.24 18.28 7.54
CA ASP A 26 -21.22 19.62 8.12
C ASP A 26 -19.81 20.05 8.58
N VAL A 27 -19.06 19.10 9.13
CA VAL A 27 -17.68 19.32 9.58
C VAL A 27 -16.76 19.59 8.38
N LEU A 28 -16.86 18.79 7.32
CA LEU A 28 -16.05 18.93 6.11
C LEU A 28 -16.33 20.25 5.39
N LEU A 29 -17.58 20.71 5.36
CA LEU A 29 -17.95 22.03 4.81
C LEU A 29 -17.35 23.19 5.61
N SER A 30 -17.19 23.02 6.92
CA SER A 30 -16.67 24.05 7.81
C SER A 30 -15.14 24.10 7.86
N CYS A 31 -14.46 23.09 7.30
CA CYS A 31 -13.01 22.90 7.40
C CYS A 31 -12.35 22.64 6.02
N PRO A 32 -12.20 23.65 5.15
CA PRO A 32 -11.66 23.46 3.80
C PRO A 32 -10.14 23.20 3.75
N ASN A 33 -9.42 23.49 4.83
CA ASN A 33 -7.96 23.33 4.90
C ASN A 33 -7.54 22.05 5.66
N ILE A 34 -8.33 20.98 5.58
CA ILE A 34 -7.95 19.70 6.18
C ILE A 34 -6.73 19.16 5.43
N GLU A 35 -5.69 18.86 6.18
CA GLU A 35 -4.46 18.21 5.74
C GLU A 35 -4.47 16.72 6.13
N THR A 36 -5.10 16.38 7.25
CA THR A 36 -5.08 15.02 7.79
C THR A 36 -6.45 14.63 8.31
N ALA A 37 -6.98 13.49 7.86
CA ALA A 37 -8.29 12.97 8.23
C ALA A 37 -8.17 11.54 8.76
N THR A 38 -8.34 11.37 10.06
CA THR A 38 -8.38 10.09 10.75
C THR A 38 -9.83 9.73 11.05
N LEU A 39 -10.38 8.84 10.22
CA LEU A 39 -11.79 8.42 10.24
C LEU A 39 -11.89 6.90 10.46
N SER A 40 -10.95 6.33 11.23
CA SER A 40 -10.86 4.89 11.42
C SER A 40 -11.97 4.34 12.34
N GLY A 41 -12.49 3.16 12.00
CA GLY A 41 -13.41 2.39 12.83
C GLY A 41 -14.82 2.95 12.89
N ILE A 42 -15.19 3.82 11.95
CA ILE A 42 -16.55 4.39 11.85
C ILE A 42 -17.38 3.44 10.97
N PRO A 43 -18.34 2.68 11.54
CA PRO A 43 -19.05 1.61 10.83
C PRO A 43 -19.97 2.14 9.74
N ASP A 44 -20.63 3.27 9.97
CA ASP A 44 -21.61 3.86 9.05
C ASP A 44 -21.00 4.87 8.07
N LEU A 45 -19.67 4.99 8.03
CA LEU A 45 -18.97 5.86 7.09
C LEU A 45 -18.95 5.23 5.71
N SER A 46 -19.64 5.86 4.76
CA SER A 46 -19.78 5.35 3.40
C SER A 46 -18.94 6.12 2.38
N ASP A 47 -18.98 5.65 1.13
CA ASP A 47 -18.38 6.34 -0.01
C ASP A 47 -18.78 7.83 -0.12
N ARG A 48 -19.98 8.21 0.36
CA ARG A 48 -20.47 9.60 0.29
C ARG A 48 -19.56 10.55 1.05
N THR A 49 -19.14 10.18 2.24
CA THR A 49 -18.24 11.01 3.07
C THR A 49 -16.85 11.09 2.47
N VAL A 50 -16.32 9.97 1.99
CA VAL A 50 -14.98 9.94 1.38
C VAL A 50 -14.92 10.81 0.12
N ILE A 51 -15.97 10.76 -0.71
CA ILE A 51 -16.08 11.62 -1.89
C ILE A 51 -16.17 13.09 -1.48
N ARG A 52 -16.94 13.43 -0.43
CA ARG A 52 -17.01 14.80 0.07
C ARG A 52 -15.67 15.29 0.60
N LEU A 53 -14.97 14.47 1.37
CA LEU A 53 -13.63 14.77 1.88
C LEU A 53 -12.66 15.07 0.73
N ALA A 54 -12.65 14.22 -0.29
CA ALA A 54 -11.80 14.40 -1.47
C ALA A 54 -12.10 15.70 -2.25
N ASN A 55 -13.37 16.12 -2.30
CA ASN A 55 -13.77 17.36 -2.98
C ASN A 55 -13.55 18.62 -2.14
N ALA A 56 -13.58 18.52 -0.81
CA ALA A 56 -13.50 19.68 0.08
C ALA A 56 -12.06 20.03 0.49
N ALA A 57 -11.15 19.05 0.50
CA ALA A 57 -9.83 19.19 1.09
C ALA A 57 -8.71 19.14 0.04
N ASP A 58 -8.43 20.28 -0.60
CA ASP A 58 -7.34 20.42 -1.59
C ASP A 58 -5.95 20.19 -1.00
N ARG A 59 -5.82 20.29 0.33
CA ARG A 59 -4.56 20.13 1.07
C ARG A 59 -4.41 18.76 1.73
N LEU A 60 -5.33 17.84 1.45
CA LEU A 60 -5.35 16.54 2.09
C LEU A 60 -4.08 15.74 1.77
N ALA A 61 -3.26 15.54 2.80
CA ALA A 61 -1.98 14.84 2.76
C ALA A 61 -2.07 13.45 3.42
N GLU A 62 -2.91 13.27 4.44
CA GLU A 62 -3.06 11.98 5.11
C GLU A 62 -4.53 11.59 5.31
N VAL A 63 -4.85 10.34 5.00
CA VAL A 63 -6.19 9.77 5.18
C VAL A 63 -6.10 8.39 5.79
N ASP A 64 -6.84 8.18 6.88
CA ASP A 64 -7.03 6.88 7.50
C ASP A 64 -8.51 6.51 7.52
N LEU A 65 -8.89 5.49 6.73
CA LEU A 65 -10.23 4.91 6.66
C LEU A 65 -10.25 3.48 7.21
N SER A 66 -9.25 3.11 8.02
CA SER A 66 -9.11 1.73 8.49
C SER A 66 -10.34 1.29 9.26
N GLY A 67 -10.93 0.14 8.91
CA GLY A 67 -12.11 -0.41 9.56
C GLY A 67 -13.45 0.19 9.13
N CYS A 68 -13.49 1.10 8.14
CA CYS A 68 -14.74 1.58 7.56
C CYS A 68 -15.27 0.57 6.54
N THR A 69 -16.22 -0.28 6.94
CA THR A 69 -16.66 -1.43 6.12
C THR A 69 -17.59 -1.06 4.97
N GLU A 70 -18.24 0.10 5.02
CA GLU A 70 -19.16 0.60 3.98
C GLU A 70 -18.46 1.40 2.88
N VAL A 71 -17.12 1.51 2.93
CA VAL A 71 -16.30 2.13 1.89
C VAL A 71 -15.97 1.10 0.81
N THR A 72 -16.14 1.48 -0.45
CA THR A 72 -15.97 0.60 -1.62
C THR A 72 -15.05 1.23 -2.68
N ASP A 73 -14.85 0.51 -3.78
CA ASP A 73 -14.11 1.00 -4.93
C ASP A 73 -14.66 2.34 -5.48
N ILE A 74 -15.95 2.65 -5.28
CA ILE A 74 -16.59 3.85 -5.82
C ILE A 74 -15.88 5.10 -5.32
N SER A 75 -15.71 5.25 -4.00
CA SER A 75 -15.04 6.43 -3.46
C SER A 75 -13.56 6.47 -3.83
N MET A 76 -12.86 5.34 -3.84
CA MET A 76 -11.43 5.31 -4.18
C MET A 76 -11.17 5.68 -5.65
N LEU A 77 -12.05 5.29 -6.56
CA LEU A 77 -11.97 5.69 -7.97
C LEU A 77 -12.21 7.18 -8.15
N ASP A 78 -13.19 7.74 -7.44
CA ASP A 78 -13.45 9.18 -7.42
C ASP A 78 -12.29 9.95 -6.80
N PHE A 79 -11.77 9.47 -5.68
CA PHE A 79 -10.60 10.00 -4.99
C PHE A 79 -9.37 10.03 -5.93
N ALA A 80 -9.12 8.94 -6.65
CA ALA A 80 -8.05 8.87 -7.64
C ALA A 80 -8.28 9.80 -8.85
N ARG A 81 -9.53 9.92 -9.32
CA ARG A 81 -9.89 10.79 -10.46
C ARG A 81 -9.67 12.26 -10.15
N LEU A 82 -9.96 12.69 -8.92
CA LEU A 82 -9.72 14.07 -8.47
C LEU A 82 -8.23 14.42 -8.41
N GLY A 83 -7.35 13.41 -8.43
CA GLY A 83 -5.91 13.62 -8.45
C GLY A 83 -5.38 14.17 -7.12
N THR A 84 -6.07 13.85 -6.02
CA THR A 84 -5.72 14.31 -4.67
C THR A 84 -4.25 14.04 -4.38
N ALA A 85 -3.56 15.04 -3.86
CA ALA A 85 -2.12 15.00 -3.61
C ALA A 85 -1.75 14.27 -2.30
N VAL A 86 -2.48 13.20 -1.96
CA VAL A 86 -2.33 12.47 -0.69
C VAL A 86 -0.97 11.78 -0.65
N GLU A 87 -0.32 11.86 0.50
CA GLU A 87 0.99 11.27 0.78
C GLU A 87 0.86 9.98 1.59
N VAL A 88 -0.09 9.91 2.53
CA VAL A 88 -0.32 8.75 3.40
C VAL A 88 -1.76 8.28 3.25
N LEU A 89 -1.94 7.00 2.93
CA LEU A 89 -3.26 6.39 2.82
C LEU A 89 -3.31 5.05 3.56
N LYS A 90 -4.21 4.94 4.53
CA LYS A 90 -4.44 3.72 5.31
C LYS A 90 -5.85 3.21 5.09
N LEU A 91 -5.94 1.98 4.57
CA LEU A 91 -7.20 1.34 4.15
C LEU A 91 -7.34 -0.04 4.80
N ASN A 92 -6.82 -0.21 6.02
CA ASN A 92 -6.77 -1.51 6.66
C ASN A 92 -8.19 -2.02 6.98
N GLY A 93 -8.51 -3.27 6.68
CA GLY A 93 -9.81 -3.86 7.01
C GLY A 93 -11.01 -3.28 6.25
N VAL A 94 -10.79 -2.51 5.17
CA VAL A 94 -11.86 -2.00 4.31
C VAL A 94 -12.30 -3.10 3.34
N ALA A 95 -13.18 -3.98 3.81
CA ALA A 95 -13.51 -5.25 3.14
C ALA A 95 -14.08 -5.10 1.71
N GLY A 96 -14.67 -3.95 1.38
CA GLY A 96 -15.26 -3.65 0.08
C GLY A 96 -14.26 -3.28 -1.03
N LEU A 97 -12.97 -3.13 -0.72
CA LEU A 97 -11.95 -2.74 -1.71
C LEU A 97 -11.42 -3.92 -2.52
N THR A 98 -11.37 -3.74 -3.84
CA THR A 98 -10.80 -4.70 -4.78
C THR A 98 -9.54 -4.16 -5.46
N ASP A 99 -8.92 -4.99 -6.30
CA ASP A 99 -7.81 -4.58 -7.16
C ASP A 99 -8.10 -3.32 -7.97
N ARG A 100 -9.38 -3.07 -8.35
CA ARG A 100 -9.75 -1.89 -9.14
C ARG A 100 -9.48 -0.59 -8.40
N ALA A 101 -9.82 -0.50 -7.11
CA ALA A 101 -9.49 0.66 -6.29
C ALA A 101 -7.99 0.85 -6.15
N ILE A 102 -7.28 -0.23 -5.80
CA ILE A 102 -5.84 -0.17 -5.53
C ILE A 102 -5.05 0.22 -6.79
N CYS A 103 -5.41 -0.30 -7.97
CA CYS A 103 -4.83 0.11 -9.24
C CYS A 103 -5.05 1.60 -9.56
N ALA A 104 -6.20 2.16 -9.18
CA ALA A 104 -6.50 3.57 -9.37
C ALA A 104 -5.66 4.45 -8.42
N LEU A 105 -5.62 4.07 -7.14
CA LEU A 105 -4.81 4.74 -6.11
C LEU A 105 -3.31 4.67 -6.42
N ALA A 106 -2.84 3.59 -7.06
CA ALA A 106 -1.45 3.43 -7.44
C ALA A 106 -0.94 4.53 -8.40
N ARG A 107 -1.86 5.24 -9.07
CA ARG A 107 -1.56 6.30 -10.03
C ARG A 107 -1.57 7.70 -9.40
N LEU A 108 -1.86 7.81 -8.11
CA LEU A 108 -1.81 9.09 -7.41
C LEU A 108 -0.38 9.64 -7.41
N PRO A 109 -0.21 10.97 -7.59
CA PRO A 109 1.09 11.54 -7.91
C PRO A 109 2.06 11.60 -6.72
N ARG A 110 1.57 11.52 -5.48
CA ARG A 110 2.36 11.82 -4.27
C ARG A 110 2.31 10.76 -3.17
N VAL A 111 1.75 9.58 -3.42
CA VAL A 111 1.66 8.54 -2.38
C VAL A 111 3.07 8.10 -1.95
N VAL A 112 3.37 8.32 -0.68
CA VAL A 112 4.62 7.99 0.02
C VAL A 112 4.41 6.77 0.93
N GLU A 113 3.24 6.64 1.54
CA GLU A 113 2.89 5.52 2.40
C GLU A 113 1.50 4.97 2.07
N LEU A 114 1.43 3.65 1.97
CA LEU A 114 0.20 2.93 1.69
C LEU A 114 0.10 1.70 2.61
N GLU A 115 -0.97 1.64 3.40
CA GLU A 115 -1.30 0.48 4.23
C GLU A 115 -2.56 -0.22 3.72
N LEU A 116 -2.42 -1.49 3.36
CA LEU A 116 -3.43 -2.33 2.72
C LEU A 116 -3.54 -3.67 3.46
N CYS A 117 -3.73 -3.63 4.77
CA CYS A 117 -3.86 -4.83 5.60
C CYS A 117 -5.31 -5.33 5.65
N ASP A 118 -5.49 -6.64 5.82
CA ASP A 118 -6.81 -7.27 6.01
C ASP A 118 -7.81 -6.95 4.89
N LEU A 119 -7.33 -6.89 3.64
CA LEU A 119 -8.16 -6.67 2.45
C LEU A 119 -8.45 -8.01 1.75
N PRO A 120 -9.66 -8.58 1.89
CA PRO A 120 -9.95 -9.94 1.44
C PRO A 120 -10.08 -10.07 -0.08
N LEU A 121 -10.29 -8.97 -0.83
CA LEU A 121 -10.51 -8.99 -2.28
C LEU A 121 -9.31 -8.47 -3.09
N VAL A 122 -8.22 -8.09 -2.43
CA VAL A 122 -7.00 -7.59 -3.07
C VAL A 122 -6.05 -8.75 -3.39
N THR A 123 -5.50 -8.74 -4.60
CA THR A 123 -4.63 -9.80 -5.10
C THR A 123 -3.24 -9.28 -5.49
N ALA A 124 -2.39 -10.20 -5.94
CA ALA A 124 -1.09 -9.88 -6.51
C ALA A 124 -1.15 -8.92 -7.72
N PHE A 125 -2.30 -8.80 -8.40
CA PHE A 125 -2.44 -7.95 -9.58
C PHE A 125 -2.26 -6.47 -9.24
N SER A 126 -3.02 -5.93 -8.30
CA SER A 126 -2.94 -4.50 -7.95
C SER A 126 -1.65 -4.14 -7.21
N VAL A 127 -1.08 -5.05 -6.44
CA VAL A 127 0.22 -4.84 -5.80
C VAL A 127 1.34 -4.66 -6.82
N ARG A 128 1.27 -5.33 -7.98
CA ARG A 128 2.21 -5.08 -9.09
C ARG A 128 2.08 -3.67 -9.67
N ASP A 129 0.85 -3.16 -9.76
CA ASP A 129 0.61 -1.79 -10.22
C ASP A 129 1.18 -0.77 -9.23
N ILE A 130 1.10 -1.02 -7.92
CA ILE A 130 1.78 -0.19 -6.91
C ILE A 130 3.28 -0.12 -7.20
N TRP A 131 3.94 -1.26 -7.44
CA TRP A 131 5.38 -1.28 -7.76
C TRP A 131 5.73 -0.51 -9.03
N PHE A 132 4.85 -0.56 -10.03
CA PHE A 132 5.11 0.03 -11.33
C PHE A 132 4.84 1.54 -11.36
N TYR A 133 3.73 1.99 -10.75
CA TYR A 133 3.25 3.36 -10.86
C TYR A 133 3.60 4.26 -9.66
N CYS A 134 3.68 3.72 -8.42
CA CYS A 134 3.92 4.54 -7.23
C CYS A 134 5.41 4.93 -7.07
N ARG A 135 5.87 5.91 -7.85
CA ARG A 135 7.28 6.32 -7.89
C ARG A 135 7.76 7.14 -6.69
N GLN A 136 6.87 7.55 -5.78
CA GLN A 136 7.25 8.26 -4.54
C GLN A 136 7.11 7.38 -3.30
N LEU A 137 6.61 6.15 -3.46
CA LEU A 137 6.32 5.26 -2.35
C LEU A 137 7.60 4.89 -1.60
N ARG A 138 7.56 5.04 -0.28
CA ARG A 138 8.62 4.72 0.68
C ARG A 138 8.20 3.67 1.67
N ARG A 139 6.90 3.51 1.95
CA ARG A 139 6.36 2.49 2.86
C ARG A 139 5.14 1.82 2.23
N LEU A 140 5.22 0.52 2.04
CA LEU A 140 4.06 -0.32 1.72
C LEU A 140 3.89 -1.36 2.81
N ARG A 141 2.70 -1.43 3.41
CA ARG A 141 2.33 -2.48 4.36
C ARG A 141 1.23 -3.35 3.77
N LEU A 142 1.53 -4.64 3.71
CA LEU A 142 0.61 -5.69 3.28
C LEU A 142 0.63 -6.78 4.35
N SER A 143 -0.50 -7.05 4.98
CA SER A 143 -0.66 -8.19 5.89
C SER A 143 -2.07 -8.75 5.81
N SER A 144 -2.20 -10.05 6.07
CA SER A 144 -3.51 -10.72 6.16
C SER A 144 -4.41 -10.60 4.92
N CYS A 145 -3.86 -10.23 3.75
CA CYS A 145 -4.58 -10.30 2.48
C CYS A 145 -4.60 -11.74 1.99
N THR A 146 -5.75 -12.40 2.10
CA THR A 146 -5.90 -13.86 1.89
C THR A 146 -5.63 -14.33 0.47
N HIS A 147 -5.76 -13.44 -0.52
CA HIS A 147 -5.52 -13.72 -1.94
C HIS A 147 -4.18 -13.18 -2.46
N LEU A 148 -3.34 -12.64 -1.57
CA LEU A 148 -2.00 -12.21 -1.93
C LEU A 148 -1.08 -13.43 -2.09
N THR A 149 -0.33 -13.47 -3.19
CA THR A 149 0.62 -14.55 -3.51
C THR A 149 1.99 -13.97 -3.82
N ASP A 150 3.03 -14.80 -3.83
CA ASP A 150 4.41 -14.36 -4.12
C ASP A 150 4.56 -13.68 -5.49
N LYS A 151 3.63 -13.92 -6.43
CA LYS A 151 3.56 -13.22 -7.73
C LYS A 151 3.34 -11.71 -7.61
N ALA A 152 2.95 -11.22 -6.44
CA ALA A 152 2.78 -9.80 -6.13
C ALA A 152 4.12 -9.06 -6.09
N PHE A 153 5.19 -9.77 -5.77
CA PHE A 153 6.51 -9.21 -5.60
C PHE A 153 7.36 -9.51 -6.83
N PRO A 154 8.25 -8.60 -7.24
CA PRO A 154 9.18 -8.87 -8.32
C PRO A 154 10.05 -10.08 -7.93
N ASN A 155 9.94 -11.17 -8.69
CA ASN A 155 10.78 -12.35 -8.49
C ASN A 155 12.25 -11.96 -8.70
N PRO A 156 13.18 -12.44 -7.87
CA PRO A 156 14.58 -12.47 -8.27
C PRO A 156 14.70 -13.32 -9.54
N PRO A 157 15.54 -12.96 -10.52
CA PRO A 157 15.79 -13.79 -11.69
C PRO A 157 16.25 -15.17 -11.22
N PRO A 158 15.96 -16.22 -12.01
CA PRO A 158 16.55 -17.52 -11.76
C PRO A 158 18.07 -17.33 -11.67
N SER A 159 18.66 -17.80 -10.56
CA SER A 159 20.10 -17.88 -10.48
C SER A 159 20.55 -18.76 -11.65
N ASP A 160 21.24 -18.18 -12.63
CA ASP A 160 21.98 -18.94 -13.64
C ASP A 160 23.08 -19.73 -12.90
N GLY A 161 22.69 -20.86 -12.31
CA GLY A 161 23.61 -21.92 -11.96
C GLY A 161 24.01 -22.60 -13.25
N PRO A 162 25.29 -22.94 -13.45
CA PRO A 162 25.72 -23.60 -14.68
C PRO A 162 24.95 -24.91 -14.81
N THR A 163 24.23 -25.06 -15.92
CA THR A 163 23.68 -26.34 -16.36
C THR A 163 24.84 -27.35 -16.31
N GLN A 164 24.80 -28.29 -15.38
CA GLN A 164 25.76 -29.38 -15.35
C GLN A 164 25.51 -30.26 -16.57
N GLU A 165 26.18 -29.94 -17.67
CA GLU A 165 26.50 -30.93 -18.69
C GLU A 165 27.33 -32.03 -18.01
N THR A 166 26.75 -33.22 -17.93
CA THR A 166 27.41 -34.41 -17.42
C THR A 166 28.40 -34.90 -18.47
N ASP A 167 29.57 -34.27 -18.56
CA ASP A 167 30.70 -34.87 -19.25
C ASP A 167 31.83 -35.19 -18.27
N SER A 168 32.06 -36.48 -18.18
CA SER A 168 33.10 -37.10 -17.39
C SER A 168 34.47 -36.76 -17.98
N VAL A 169 35.42 -36.37 -17.11
CA VAL A 169 36.86 -36.76 -17.10
C VAL A 169 37.73 -35.62 -16.54
N GLY A 170 38.28 -35.85 -15.33
CA GLY A 170 39.70 -35.63 -15.06
C GLY A 170 40.22 -34.25 -14.61
N LYS A 171 40.67 -34.25 -13.34
CA LYS A 171 41.88 -33.60 -12.77
C LYS A 171 41.73 -32.41 -11.80
N ARG A 172 42.44 -32.66 -10.70
CA ARG A 172 42.69 -31.96 -9.44
C ARG A 172 43.51 -30.67 -9.64
N GLY A 173 43.10 -29.57 -8.99
CA GLY A 173 43.91 -28.36 -8.80
C GLY A 173 43.18 -27.30 -7.96
N LYS A 174 43.63 -27.08 -6.71
CA LYS A 174 43.23 -25.94 -5.87
C LYS A 174 44.20 -24.79 -6.14
N SER A 175 43.70 -23.65 -6.60
CA SER A 175 44.32 -22.34 -6.33
C SER A 175 43.24 -21.28 -6.29
N SER A 176 43.13 -20.66 -5.11
CA SER A 176 42.31 -19.52 -4.75
C SER A 176 42.48 -18.34 -5.70
N THR A 177 41.40 -17.95 -6.37
CA THR A 177 41.14 -16.59 -6.82
C THR A 177 39.64 -16.38 -6.60
N GLU A 178 39.29 -15.36 -5.80
CA GLU A 178 37.89 -15.02 -5.53
C GLU A 178 37.12 -14.88 -6.85
N PRO A 179 35.97 -15.55 -7.03
CA PRO A 179 35.15 -15.30 -8.20
C PRO A 179 34.58 -13.89 -8.06
N SER A 180 34.88 -13.06 -9.05
CA SER A 180 34.30 -11.73 -9.27
C SER A 180 32.80 -11.78 -8.99
N ARG A 181 32.34 -10.85 -8.14
CA ARG A 181 30.93 -10.66 -7.78
C ARG A 181 30.05 -10.80 -9.04
N PRO A 182 29.18 -11.81 -9.14
CA PRO A 182 28.33 -11.96 -10.31
C PRO A 182 27.42 -10.74 -10.41
N SER A 183 27.29 -10.20 -11.61
CA SER A 183 26.40 -9.10 -11.96
C SER A 183 24.95 -9.55 -11.77
N SER A 184 24.46 -9.43 -10.53
CA SER A 184 23.06 -9.65 -10.21
C SER A 184 22.24 -8.43 -10.64
N TRP A 185 21.02 -8.67 -11.12
CA TRP A 185 19.95 -7.70 -11.42
C TRP A 185 19.74 -6.55 -10.40
N LEU A 186 20.30 -6.62 -9.19
CA LEU A 186 20.47 -5.47 -8.29
C LEU A 186 21.08 -4.25 -9.01
N ASP A 187 21.93 -4.48 -10.01
CA ASP A 187 22.58 -3.44 -10.82
C ASP A 187 21.71 -2.96 -12.00
N ALA A 188 20.60 -3.66 -12.31
CA ALA A 188 19.68 -3.33 -13.42
C ALA A 188 18.38 -2.66 -12.94
N LEU A 189 18.12 -2.64 -11.63
CA LEU A 189 17.05 -1.84 -11.04
C LEU A 189 17.47 -0.37 -10.98
N PRO A 190 16.57 0.60 -11.31
CA PRO A 190 16.86 2.01 -11.06
C PRO A 190 17.20 2.19 -9.57
N HIS A 191 18.21 3.03 -9.26
CA HIS A 191 18.99 3.20 -8.01
C HIS A 191 18.24 3.35 -6.65
N SER A 192 17.14 2.64 -6.43
CA SER A 192 16.32 2.65 -5.24
C SER A 192 15.80 1.23 -5.01
N THR A 193 16.68 0.42 -4.46
CA THR A 193 16.45 -1.01 -4.18
C THR A 193 15.59 -1.14 -2.93
N TRP A 194 14.34 -1.56 -3.13
CA TRP A 194 13.42 -1.91 -2.07
C TRP A 194 14.04 -2.95 -1.13
N ARG A 195 14.17 -2.62 0.15
CA ARG A 195 14.51 -3.60 1.19
C ARG A 195 13.21 -4.23 1.68
N ALA A 196 12.89 -5.39 1.13
CA ALA A 196 11.93 -6.27 1.77
C ALA A 196 12.60 -6.86 3.02
N SER A 197 12.05 -6.59 4.20
CA SER A 197 12.46 -7.35 5.39
C SER A 197 11.75 -8.70 5.34
N THR A 198 12.30 -9.65 4.56
CA THR A 198 11.70 -10.97 4.41
C THR A 198 12.50 -12.03 5.16
N ASN A 199 11.90 -12.56 6.22
CA ASN A 199 12.06 -13.98 6.58
C ASN A 199 11.41 -14.78 5.46
N PHE A 200 12.14 -15.07 4.38
CA PHE A 200 11.61 -15.74 3.20
C PHE A 200 11.76 -17.26 3.34
N LEU A 201 10.69 -17.99 2.98
CA LEU A 201 10.62 -19.44 2.69
C LEU A 201 10.40 -20.41 3.86
N SER A 202 9.29 -20.25 4.58
CA SER A 202 8.34 -21.36 4.84
C SER A 202 7.13 -20.82 5.62
N SER A 203 5.92 -21.08 5.13
CA SER A 203 4.63 -20.74 5.77
C SER A 203 4.08 -19.33 5.46
N VAL A 204 3.47 -19.22 4.28
CA VAL A 204 2.54 -18.13 3.92
C VAL A 204 1.26 -18.30 4.74
N ARG A 205 1.29 -17.92 6.02
CA ARG A 205 0.09 -17.73 6.85
C ARG A 205 0.15 -16.55 7.82
N SER A 206 1.24 -15.78 7.86
CA SER A 206 1.30 -14.55 8.65
C SER A 206 2.46 -13.68 8.20
N THR A 207 2.36 -13.09 7.02
CA THR A 207 3.41 -12.21 6.48
C THR A 207 2.92 -10.77 6.55
N SER A 208 3.41 -10.01 7.53
CA SER A 208 3.43 -8.55 7.43
C SER A 208 4.66 -8.20 6.60
N ALA A 209 4.45 -7.86 5.32
CA ALA A 209 5.51 -7.35 4.47
C ALA A 209 5.51 -5.82 4.61
N THR A 210 6.52 -5.29 5.28
CA THR A 210 6.85 -3.87 5.20
C THR A 210 7.96 -3.74 4.16
N VAL A 211 7.65 -3.10 3.05
CA VAL A 211 8.63 -2.84 1.99
C VAL A 211 8.97 -1.36 2.01
N THR A 212 10.25 -1.07 2.19
CA THR A 212 10.76 0.30 2.22
C THR A 212 11.68 0.57 1.04
N ARG A 213 11.51 1.73 0.41
CA ARG A 213 12.37 2.20 -0.69
C ARG A 213 13.58 2.96 -0.19
#